data_AF-A0A1I0U048-F1
#
_entry.id   AF-A0A1I0U048-F1
#
_cell.length_a   1.000
_cell.length_b   1.000
_cell.length_c   1.000
_cell.angle_alpha   90.00
_cell.angle_beta   90.00
_cell.angle_gamma   90.00
#
_symmetry.space_group_name_H-M   'P 1'
#
loop_
_entity.id
_entity.type
_entity.pdbx_description
1 polymer ?
#
loop_
_entity_poly.entity_id
_entity_poly.type
_entity_poly.pdbx_seq_one_letter_code
_entity_poly.pdbx_strand_id
1 'polypeptide(L)'
;MMGNELLFSLGFLLFIVLILALDLGLFSRKDHVVSLKQAGIMSVIMVALAIGFYFILLVEGHQLHGIKDFAHLQEIVTLHQHHIKLIPDDFDASLAIYKQNLGLEFLTGYVIEYALSVDNIFVIVLIFSAFAVEEKYYHRVLFWGILGAIIMRFIFIFVGAALITKFAWILYVFGAFLVFTGVKMFFSKEEDDKIDPENHPVVKWASKIFSIHPKYEGKNFFVKINHKRMVTPLFLVLLIVEFTDLLFAVDSIPAIFAVTKDPYIVFFSNIFAIMGLRSMFFLLVNIIHKFHYLKTGLAFLLAFIGVKMLGHTYLEKWGFTTEHSLIVILSILVISIVASLAFPKKVNHIKN
;
A
#
# COMPACT_ATOMS: atom_id res chain seq x y z
N MET A 1 17.87 24.11 -13.70
CA MET A 1 16.81 24.27 -12.70
C MET A 1 16.31 22.90 -12.33
N MET A 2 16.09 22.64 -11.04
CA MET A 2 15.50 21.38 -10.59
C MET A 2 14.06 21.31 -11.12
N GLY A 3 13.64 20.21 -11.74
CA GLY A 3 12.25 20.07 -12.25
C GLY A 3 11.23 20.22 -11.11
N ASN A 4 10.06 20.81 -11.40
CA ASN A 4 9.02 21.06 -10.38
C ASN A 4 8.61 19.78 -9.67
N GLU A 5 8.52 18.67 -10.41
CA GLU A 5 8.23 17.33 -9.87
C GLU A 5 9.23 16.91 -8.80
N LEU A 6 10.53 17.18 -9.01
CA LEU A 6 11.58 16.82 -8.07
C LEU A 6 11.53 17.70 -6.83
N LEU A 7 11.24 19.00 -6.99
CA LEU A 7 11.09 19.92 -5.87
C LEU A 7 9.86 19.59 -5.02
N PHE A 8 8.72 19.30 -5.66
CA PHE A 8 7.51 18.86 -4.99
C PHE A 8 7.73 17.52 -4.27
N SER A 9 8.37 16.56 -4.94
CA SER A 9 8.68 15.24 -4.35
C SER A 9 9.63 15.32 -3.17
N LEU A 10 10.66 16.19 -3.21
CA LEU A 10 11.55 16.42 -2.08
C LEU A 10 10.82 17.09 -0.92
N GLY A 11 9.98 18.08 -1.19
CA GLY A 11 9.13 18.72 -0.17
C GLY A 11 8.19 17.72 0.49
N PHE A 12 7.58 16.85 -0.32
CA PHE A 12 6.75 15.76 0.16
C PHE A 12 7.54 14.78 1.03
N LEU A 13 8.67 14.26 0.55
CA LEU A 13 9.53 13.35 1.33
C LEU A 13 9.98 13.97 2.66
N LEU A 14 10.35 15.26 2.67
CA LEU A 14 10.68 15.96 3.90
C LEU A 14 9.49 15.97 4.87
N PHE A 15 8.28 16.28 4.38
CA PHE A 15 7.05 16.21 5.17
C PHE A 15 6.81 14.80 5.74
N ILE A 16 7.03 13.75 4.96
CA ILE A 16 6.90 12.35 5.42
C ILE A 16 7.93 12.05 6.52
N VAL A 17 9.19 12.41 6.32
CA VAL A 17 10.24 12.23 7.32
C VAL A 17 9.90 12.98 8.62
N LEU A 18 9.34 14.19 8.52
CA LEU A 18 8.90 14.96 9.68
C LEU A 18 7.75 14.27 10.42
N ILE A 19 6.74 13.75 9.71
CA ILE A 19 5.66 12.99 10.34
C ILE A 19 6.20 11.73 11.02
N LEU A 20 7.05 10.96 10.34
CA LEU A 20 7.66 9.76 10.92
C LEU A 20 8.51 10.10 12.14
N ALA A 21 9.25 11.21 12.11
CA ALA A 21 10.03 11.69 13.24
C ALA A 21 9.15 12.12 14.42
N LEU A 22 8.04 12.81 14.16
CA LEU A 22 7.05 13.16 15.18
C LEU A 22 6.41 11.91 15.78
N ASP A 23 6.10 10.94 14.95
CA ASP A 23 5.49 9.69 15.34
C ASP A 23 6.43 8.82 16.22
N LEU A 24 7.75 8.90 15.98
CA LEU A 24 8.78 8.35 16.87
C LEU A 24 8.96 9.19 18.16
N GLY A 25 8.98 10.51 18.05
CA GLY A 25 9.34 11.42 19.14
C GLY A 25 8.22 11.67 20.15
N LEU A 26 6.96 11.72 19.70
CA LEU A 26 5.78 11.97 20.53
C LEU A 26 5.28 10.71 21.25
N PHE A 27 5.45 9.52 20.66
CA PHE A 27 4.82 8.29 21.15
C PHE A 27 5.78 7.16 21.54
N SER A 28 7.08 7.22 21.22
CA SER A 28 7.99 6.07 21.36
C SER A 28 9.20 6.36 22.26
N ARG A 29 8.99 6.84 23.49
CA ARG A 29 10.08 6.86 24.50
C ARG A 29 10.31 5.50 25.18
N LYS A 30 9.39 4.52 25.09
CA LYS A 30 9.52 3.18 25.68
C LYS A 30 8.79 2.11 24.86
N ASP A 31 9.31 0.88 24.84
CA ASP A 31 8.70 -0.29 24.20
C ASP A 31 7.41 -0.66 24.98
N HIS A 32 6.26 -0.12 24.56
CA HIS A 32 4.95 -0.40 25.16
C HIS A 32 3.96 -0.93 24.11
N VAL A 33 2.94 -1.69 24.56
CA VAL A 33 1.84 -2.14 23.71
C VAL A 33 0.94 -0.96 23.37
N VAL A 34 0.66 -0.75 22.09
CA VAL A 34 -0.21 0.33 21.61
C VAL A 34 -1.67 -0.03 21.91
N SER A 35 -2.38 0.83 22.64
CA SER A 35 -3.80 0.61 22.95
C SER A 35 -4.70 0.81 21.73
N LEU A 36 -5.87 0.15 21.70
CA LEU A 36 -6.86 0.30 20.63
C LEU A 36 -7.29 1.76 20.42
N LYS A 37 -7.47 2.52 21.52
CA LYS A 37 -7.83 3.94 21.46
C LYS A 37 -6.74 4.78 20.79
N GLN A 38 -5.47 4.54 21.15
CA GLN A 38 -4.33 5.23 20.55
C GLN A 38 -4.19 4.89 19.06
N ALA A 39 -4.33 3.61 18.71
CA ALA A 39 -4.32 3.16 17.32
C ALA A 39 -5.46 3.79 16.50
N GLY A 40 -6.66 3.91 17.08
CA GLY A 40 -7.81 4.58 16.46
C GLY A 40 -7.56 6.06 16.20
N ILE A 41 -7.03 6.79 17.19
CA ILE A 41 -6.69 8.22 17.03
C ILE A 41 -5.64 8.40 15.93
N MET A 42 -4.59 7.57 15.93
CA MET A 42 -3.57 7.63 14.89
C MET A 42 -4.13 7.35 13.50
N SER A 43 -5.03 6.37 13.36
CA SER A 43 -5.66 6.07 12.08
C SER A 43 -6.48 7.25 11.56
N VAL A 44 -7.27 7.89 12.43
CA VAL A 44 -8.03 9.11 12.07
C VAL A 44 -7.09 10.23 11.63
N ILE A 45 -5.97 10.45 12.33
CA ILE A 45 -4.98 11.47 11.95
C ILE A 45 -4.39 11.15 10.57
N MET A 46 -3.99 9.90 10.31
CA MET A 46 -3.41 9.52 9.01
C MET A 46 -4.42 9.67 7.85
N VAL A 47 -5.68 9.27 8.05
CA VAL A 47 -6.75 9.48 7.07
C VAL A 47 -7.00 10.97 6.84
N ALA A 48 -7.03 11.78 7.91
CA ALA A 48 -7.20 13.23 7.80
C ALA A 48 -6.05 13.89 7.04
N LEU A 49 -4.80 13.43 7.21
CA LEU A 49 -3.65 13.90 6.45
C LEU A 49 -3.77 13.57 4.96
N ALA A 50 -4.21 12.35 4.62
CA ALA A 50 -4.46 11.97 3.24
C ALA A 50 -5.58 12.82 2.61
N ILE A 51 -6.68 13.06 3.33
CA ILE A 51 -7.77 13.95 2.88
C ILE A 51 -7.26 15.40 2.74
N GLY A 52 -6.42 15.87 3.65
CA GLY A 52 -5.79 17.18 3.55
C GLY A 52 -4.96 17.31 2.28
N PHE A 53 -4.19 16.27 1.93
CA PHE A 53 -3.42 16.23 0.69
C PHE A 53 -4.31 16.20 -0.56
N TYR A 54 -5.44 15.48 -0.53
CA TYR A 54 -6.46 15.55 -1.57
C TYR A 54 -6.92 16.99 -1.82
N PHE A 55 -7.23 17.76 -0.77
CA PHE A 55 -7.59 19.18 -0.92
C PHE A 55 -6.42 20.03 -1.45
N ILE A 56 -5.19 19.73 -1.07
CA ILE A 56 -4.00 20.39 -1.65
C ILE A 56 -3.94 20.16 -3.16
N LEU A 57 -4.22 18.95 -3.65
CA LEU A 57 -4.25 18.67 -5.09
C LEU A 57 -5.35 19.44 -5.83
N LEU A 58 -6.52 19.63 -5.20
CA LEU A 58 -7.61 20.43 -5.79
C LEU A 58 -7.22 21.91 -5.98
N VAL A 59 -6.40 22.45 -5.07
CA VAL A 59 -5.99 23.87 -5.12
C VAL A 59 -4.72 24.04 -5.93
N GLU A 60 -3.66 23.29 -5.57
CA GLU A 60 -2.28 23.44 -6.02
C GLU A 60 -1.77 22.29 -6.90
N GLY A 61 -2.63 21.36 -7.33
CA GLY A 61 -2.20 20.18 -8.11
C GLY A 61 -1.43 20.50 -9.40
N HIS A 62 -1.66 21.68 -9.98
CA HIS A 62 -0.92 22.17 -11.14
C HIS A 62 0.57 22.41 -10.87
N GLN A 63 0.96 22.68 -9.61
CA GLN A 63 2.36 22.87 -9.20
C GLN A 63 3.18 21.58 -9.29
N LEU A 64 2.53 20.41 -9.23
CA LEU A 64 3.20 19.11 -9.30
C LEU A 64 4.07 18.99 -10.55
N HIS A 65 3.49 19.28 -11.72
CA HIS A 65 4.22 19.32 -12.99
C HIS A 65 4.59 20.74 -13.43
N GLY A 66 4.15 21.76 -12.68
CA GLY A 66 4.40 23.17 -12.99
C GLY A 66 3.71 23.65 -14.25
N ILE A 67 2.43 23.32 -14.37
CA ILE A 67 1.55 23.74 -15.47
C ILE A 67 1.31 25.25 -15.36
N LYS A 68 1.66 25.98 -16.42
CA LYS A 68 1.54 27.46 -16.49
C LYS A 68 0.71 27.96 -17.65
N ASP A 69 0.49 27.10 -18.65
CA ASP A 69 -0.23 27.42 -19.87
C ASP A 69 -0.95 26.17 -20.40
N PHE A 70 -1.86 26.38 -21.35
CA PHE A 70 -2.69 25.32 -21.91
C PHE A 70 -1.89 24.28 -22.71
N ALA A 71 -0.81 24.68 -23.38
CA ALA A 71 0.00 23.76 -24.17
C ALA A 71 0.70 22.75 -23.26
N HIS A 72 1.29 23.22 -22.17
CA HIS A 72 1.92 22.36 -21.17
C HIS A 72 0.87 21.50 -20.43
N LEU A 73 -0.31 22.04 -20.12
CA LEU A 73 -1.42 21.25 -19.56
C LEU A 73 -1.78 20.08 -20.49
N GLN A 74 -1.94 20.34 -21.79
CA GLN A 74 -2.27 19.32 -22.78
C GLN A 74 -1.17 18.26 -22.93
N GLU A 75 0.10 18.68 -22.86
CA GLU A 75 1.25 17.78 -22.86
C GLU A 75 1.19 16.82 -21.66
N ILE A 76 1.01 17.33 -20.44
CA ILE A 76 0.95 16.53 -19.21
C ILE A 76 -0.24 15.57 -19.22
N VAL A 77 -1.42 16.04 -19.66
CA VAL A 77 -2.63 15.20 -19.79
C VAL A 77 -2.41 14.04 -20.75
N THR A 78 -1.70 14.29 -21.86
CA THR A 78 -1.36 13.25 -22.84
C THR A 78 -0.29 12.30 -22.30
N LEU A 79 0.75 12.83 -21.65
CA LEU A 79 1.88 12.07 -21.12
C LEU A 79 1.43 11.05 -20.06
N HIS A 80 0.57 11.47 -19.13
CA HIS A 80 0.07 10.63 -18.04
C HIS A 80 -1.28 9.99 -18.33
N GLN A 81 -1.79 10.13 -19.56
CA GLN A 81 -3.05 9.52 -20.01
C GLN A 81 -4.23 9.82 -19.07
N HIS A 82 -4.33 11.05 -18.58
CA HIS A 82 -5.45 11.44 -17.72
C HIS A 82 -6.77 11.39 -18.51
N HIS A 83 -7.77 10.68 -17.98
CA HIS A 83 -9.08 10.47 -18.61
C HIS A 83 -10.00 11.69 -18.50
N ILE A 84 -9.54 12.85 -18.99
CA ILE A 84 -10.27 14.11 -18.96
C ILE A 84 -10.41 14.73 -20.36
N LYS A 85 -11.46 15.54 -20.53
CA LYS A 85 -11.66 16.35 -21.73
C LYS A 85 -11.35 17.80 -21.40
N LEU A 86 -10.32 18.34 -22.03
CA LEU A 86 -9.96 19.76 -21.90
C LEU A 86 -10.89 20.61 -22.77
N ILE A 87 -11.15 21.84 -22.33
CA ILE A 87 -11.94 22.82 -23.05
C ILE A 87 -10.94 23.64 -23.89
N PRO A 88 -10.98 23.55 -25.24
CA PRO A 88 -10.08 24.33 -26.09
C PRO A 88 -10.19 25.82 -25.78
N ASP A 89 -9.05 26.51 -25.77
CA ASP A 89 -8.93 27.96 -25.55
C ASP A 89 -9.40 28.47 -24.17
N ASP A 90 -9.76 27.58 -23.23
CA ASP A 90 -10.07 27.93 -21.83
C ASP A 90 -9.09 27.22 -20.88
N PHE A 91 -8.00 27.91 -20.55
CA PHE A 91 -6.97 27.40 -19.66
C PHE A 91 -7.49 27.20 -18.24
N ASP A 92 -8.22 28.17 -17.68
CA ASP A 92 -8.63 28.14 -16.28
C ASP A 92 -9.64 27.03 -16.01
N ALA A 93 -10.63 26.85 -16.90
CA ALA A 93 -11.59 25.76 -16.79
C ALA A 93 -10.93 24.39 -16.98
N SER A 94 -10.02 24.27 -17.95
CA SER A 94 -9.25 23.04 -18.19
C SER A 94 -8.34 22.70 -17.00
N LEU A 95 -7.73 23.70 -16.38
CA LEU A 95 -6.90 23.54 -15.19
C LEU A 95 -7.73 23.08 -13.99
N ALA A 96 -8.96 23.59 -13.83
CA ALA A 96 -9.87 23.14 -12.78
C ALA A 96 -10.26 21.66 -12.95
N ILE A 97 -10.59 21.24 -14.16
CA ILE A 97 -10.89 19.83 -14.50
C ILE A 97 -9.69 18.94 -14.18
N TYR A 98 -8.49 19.37 -14.59
CA TYR A 98 -7.26 18.65 -14.31
C TYR A 98 -7.02 18.44 -12.80
N LYS A 99 -7.10 19.52 -12.00
CA LYS A 99 -6.90 19.44 -10.55
C LYS A 99 -7.93 18.54 -9.86
N GLN A 100 -9.19 18.58 -10.30
CA GLN A 100 -10.24 17.71 -9.79
C GLN A 100 -9.92 16.23 -10.09
N ASN A 101 -9.52 15.93 -11.31
CA ASN A 101 -9.14 14.57 -11.70
C ASN A 101 -7.91 14.08 -10.91
N LEU A 102 -6.89 14.92 -10.75
CA LEU A 102 -5.69 14.58 -9.98
C LEU A 102 -6.03 14.20 -8.53
N GLY A 103 -6.94 14.95 -7.89
CA GLY A 103 -7.47 14.61 -6.58
C GLY A 103 -8.22 13.28 -6.56
N LEU A 104 -9.07 13.02 -7.56
CA LEU A 104 -9.83 11.76 -7.65
C LEU A 104 -8.92 10.54 -7.88
N GLU A 105 -7.91 10.67 -8.75
CA GLU A 105 -6.90 9.63 -8.96
C GLU A 105 -6.12 9.34 -7.68
N PHE A 106 -5.68 10.39 -6.97
CA PHE A 106 -5.02 10.24 -5.68
C PHE A 106 -5.91 9.53 -4.66
N LEU A 107 -7.15 9.97 -4.48
CA LEU A 107 -8.06 9.41 -3.48
C LEU A 107 -8.42 7.96 -3.81
N THR A 108 -8.71 7.68 -5.07
CA THR A 108 -8.99 6.32 -5.56
C THR A 108 -7.79 5.42 -5.33
N GLY A 109 -6.60 5.92 -5.64
CA GLY A 109 -5.38 5.21 -5.41
C GLY A 109 -5.08 4.93 -3.95
N TYR A 110 -5.28 5.94 -3.11
CA TYR A 110 -5.11 5.82 -1.66
C TYR A 110 -6.05 4.77 -1.09
N VAL A 111 -7.32 4.76 -1.50
CA VAL A 111 -8.30 3.77 -1.05
C VAL A 111 -7.92 2.35 -1.50
N ILE A 112 -7.48 2.17 -2.76
CA ILE A 112 -7.03 0.86 -3.27
C ILE A 112 -5.85 0.35 -2.44
N GLU A 113 -4.81 1.17 -2.29
CA GLU A 113 -3.59 0.78 -1.59
C GLU A 113 -3.84 0.58 -0.09
N TYR A 114 -4.68 1.41 0.53
CA TYR A 114 -5.07 1.27 1.93
C TYR A 114 -5.87 -0.03 2.15
N ALA A 115 -6.77 -0.37 1.23
CA ALA A 115 -7.51 -1.63 1.29
C ALA A 115 -6.61 -2.85 1.12
N LEU A 116 -5.73 -2.84 0.11
CA LEU A 116 -4.77 -3.92 -0.14
C LEU A 116 -3.78 -4.06 1.02
N SER A 117 -3.43 -2.97 1.72
CA SER A 117 -2.56 -3.02 2.90
C SER A 117 -3.15 -3.86 4.05
N VAL A 118 -4.46 -4.10 4.07
CA VAL A 118 -5.07 -4.98 5.09
C VAL A 118 -4.64 -6.43 4.89
N ASP A 119 -4.50 -6.89 3.64
CA ASP A 119 -3.95 -8.22 3.34
C ASP A 119 -2.51 -8.34 3.86
N ASN A 120 -1.72 -7.29 3.65
CA ASN A 120 -0.35 -7.20 4.17
C ASN A 120 -0.34 -7.34 5.69
N ILE A 121 -1.28 -6.71 6.39
CA ILE A 121 -1.42 -6.83 7.85
C ILE A 121 -1.72 -8.27 8.27
N PHE A 122 -2.60 -8.99 7.57
CA PHE A 122 -2.88 -10.41 7.88
C PHE A 122 -1.61 -11.25 7.81
N VAL A 123 -0.83 -11.10 6.74
CA VAL A 123 0.42 -11.85 6.59
C VAL A 123 1.45 -11.44 7.64
N ILE A 124 1.57 -10.15 7.98
CA ILE A 124 2.45 -9.70 9.06
C ILE A 124 2.05 -10.34 10.40
N VAL A 125 0.76 -10.41 10.73
CA VAL A 125 0.27 -11.07 11.95
C VAL A 125 0.63 -12.57 11.93
N LEU A 126 0.45 -13.25 10.80
CA LEU A 126 0.83 -14.66 10.65
C LEU A 126 2.34 -14.86 10.83
N ILE A 127 3.17 -13.98 10.27
CA ILE A 127 4.63 -14.01 10.45
C ILE A 127 4.97 -13.80 11.93
N PHE A 128 4.42 -12.78 12.58
CA PHE A 128 4.71 -12.53 13.99
C PHE A 128 4.30 -13.69 14.89
N SER A 129 3.15 -14.31 14.60
CA SER A 129 2.68 -15.51 15.30
C SER A 129 3.59 -16.71 15.04
N ALA A 130 3.97 -16.97 13.79
CA ALA A 130 4.80 -18.13 13.44
C ALA A 130 6.20 -18.05 14.06
N PHE A 131 6.78 -16.86 14.10
CA PHE A 131 8.10 -16.60 14.69
C PHE A 131 8.04 -16.31 16.20
N ALA A 132 6.85 -16.37 16.83
CA ALA A 132 6.63 -16.08 18.24
C ALA A 132 7.24 -14.75 18.71
N VAL A 133 7.04 -13.70 17.92
CA VAL A 133 7.56 -12.35 18.22
C VAL A 133 6.76 -11.75 19.38
N GLU A 134 7.45 -11.24 20.40
CA GLU A 134 6.81 -10.56 21.53
C GLU A 134 6.15 -9.24 21.07
N GLU A 135 4.91 -8.98 21.49
CA GLU A 135 4.11 -7.82 21.05
C GLU A 135 4.79 -6.45 21.23
N LYS A 136 5.60 -6.30 22.30
CA LYS A 136 6.39 -5.09 22.56
C LYS A 136 7.40 -4.76 21.44
N TYR A 137 7.74 -5.73 20.59
CA TYR A 137 8.65 -5.55 19.47
C TYR A 137 7.95 -5.38 18.11
N TYR A 138 6.62 -5.54 18.04
CA TYR A 138 5.86 -5.31 16.80
C TYR A 138 6.07 -3.89 16.27
N HIS A 139 6.00 -2.90 17.15
CA HIS A 139 6.21 -1.50 16.79
C HIS A 139 7.55 -1.29 16.08
N ARG A 140 8.63 -1.90 16.60
CA ARG A 140 9.96 -1.76 16.03
C ARG A 140 10.06 -2.39 14.64
N VAL A 141 9.54 -3.60 14.47
CA VAL A 141 9.58 -4.29 13.17
C VAL A 141 8.75 -3.53 12.15
N LEU A 142 7.53 -3.11 12.51
CA LEU A 142 6.66 -2.33 11.63
C LEU A 142 7.27 -0.99 11.25
N PHE A 143 7.94 -0.30 12.18
CA PHE A 143 8.57 0.98 11.89
C PHE A 143 9.67 0.85 10.83
N TRP A 144 10.59 -0.09 11.00
CA TRP A 144 11.65 -0.33 10.01
C TRP A 144 11.09 -0.88 8.71
N GLY A 145 10.06 -1.74 8.79
CA GLY A 145 9.36 -2.27 7.62
C GLY A 145 8.69 -1.19 6.79
N ILE A 146 8.05 -0.18 7.41
CA ILE A 146 7.46 0.97 6.70
C ILE A 146 8.56 1.78 5.98
N LEU A 147 9.69 2.03 6.65
CA LEU A 147 10.80 2.76 6.04
C LEU A 147 11.36 2.01 4.82
N GLY A 148 11.56 0.69 4.95
CA GLY A 148 11.96 -0.19 3.85
C GLY A 148 10.93 -0.20 2.71
N ALA A 149 9.64 -0.35 3.04
CA ALA A 149 8.54 -0.36 2.09
C ALA A 149 8.47 0.94 1.26
N ILE A 150 8.63 2.12 1.89
CA ILE A 150 8.63 3.40 1.18
C ILE A 150 9.73 3.44 0.10
N ILE A 151 10.94 2.99 0.44
CA ILE A 151 12.08 2.95 -0.49
C ILE A 151 11.82 1.95 -1.62
N MET A 152 11.41 0.73 -1.27
CA MET A 152 11.15 -0.32 -2.26
C MET A 152 10.03 0.05 -3.21
N ARG A 153 8.96 0.66 -2.70
CA ARG A 153 7.85 1.11 -3.53
C ARG A 153 8.19 2.30 -4.39
N PHE A 154 9.01 3.25 -3.92
CA PHE A 154 9.55 4.28 -4.79
C PHE A 154 10.24 3.63 -6.01
N ILE A 155 11.14 2.67 -5.78
CA ILE A 155 11.83 1.98 -6.87
C ILE A 155 10.83 1.26 -7.78
N PHE A 156 9.92 0.46 -7.24
CA PHE A 156 8.99 -0.34 -8.04
C PHE A 156 8.00 0.51 -8.83
N ILE A 157 7.51 1.63 -8.29
CA ILE A 157 6.56 2.52 -8.96
C ILE A 157 7.23 3.16 -10.17
N PHE A 158 8.42 3.73 -10.02
CA PHE A 158 9.12 4.37 -11.15
C PHE A 158 9.62 3.34 -12.18
N VAL A 159 10.04 2.14 -11.74
CA VAL A 159 10.33 1.03 -12.67
C VAL A 159 9.07 0.60 -13.41
N GLY A 160 7.93 0.45 -12.73
CA GLY A 160 6.64 0.11 -13.32
C GLY A 160 6.18 1.15 -14.33
N ALA A 161 6.27 2.44 -14.00
CA ALA A 161 5.96 3.53 -14.91
C ALA A 161 6.83 3.47 -16.17
N ALA A 162 8.14 3.30 -16.02
CA ALA A 162 9.06 3.18 -17.14
C ALA A 162 8.75 1.96 -18.03
N LEU A 163 8.32 0.84 -17.44
CA LEU A 163 7.87 -0.33 -18.20
C LEU A 163 6.60 -0.05 -18.98
N ILE A 164 5.61 0.62 -18.39
CA ILE A 164 4.34 0.97 -19.04
C ILE A 164 4.58 1.90 -20.24
N THR A 165 5.42 2.92 -20.07
CA THR A 165 5.75 3.87 -21.15
C THR A 165 6.45 3.16 -22.32
N LYS A 166 7.32 2.18 -22.04
CA LYS A 166 8.07 1.46 -23.09
C LYS A 166 7.29 0.31 -23.73
N PHE A 167 6.40 -0.34 -22.97
CA PHE A 167 5.73 -1.56 -23.37
C PHE A 167 4.23 -1.45 -23.12
N ALA A 168 3.48 -0.87 -24.06
CA ALA A 168 2.03 -0.71 -23.93
C ALA A 168 1.28 -2.04 -23.66
N TRP A 169 1.81 -3.17 -24.16
CA TRP A 169 1.21 -4.49 -23.94
C TRP A 169 1.38 -5.01 -22.50
N ILE A 170 2.27 -4.41 -21.69
CA ILE A 170 2.51 -4.83 -20.30
C ILE A 170 1.24 -4.71 -19.46
N LEU A 171 0.33 -3.79 -19.82
CA LEU A 171 -0.94 -3.65 -19.12
C LEU A 171 -1.82 -4.89 -19.25
N TYR A 172 -1.74 -5.61 -20.37
CA TYR A 172 -2.46 -6.88 -20.51
C TYR A 172 -1.85 -7.98 -19.64
N VAL A 173 -0.53 -8.01 -19.48
CA VAL A 173 0.16 -8.93 -18.57
C VAL A 173 -0.26 -8.66 -17.13
N PHE A 174 -0.19 -7.40 -16.72
CA PHE A 174 -0.62 -6.93 -15.41
C PHE A 174 -2.09 -7.23 -15.14
N GLY A 175 -2.98 -6.97 -16.11
CA GLY A 175 -4.40 -7.30 -15.99
C GLY A 175 -4.65 -8.80 -15.86
N ALA A 176 -4.00 -9.63 -16.69
CA ALA A 176 -4.13 -11.09 -16.60
C ALA A 176 -3.56 -11.64 -15.29
N PHE A 177 -2.45 -11.09 -14.82
CA PHE A 177 -1.83 -11.43 -13.54
C PHE A 177 -2.78 -11.12 -12.38
N LEU A 178 -3.39 -9.93 -12.34
CA LEU A 178 -4.36 -9.53 -11.31
C LEU A 178 -5.61 -10.42 -11.29
N VAL A 179 -6.14 -10.79 -12.47
CA VAL A 179 -7.26 -11.74 -12.55
C VAL A 179 -6.83 -13.09 -11.99
N PHE A 180 -5.64 -13.57 -12.37
CA PHE A 180 -5.11 -14.83 -11.87
C PHE A 180 -4.91 -14.82 -10.35
N THR A 181 -4.32 -13.75 -9.79
CA THR A 181 -4.09 -13.66 -8.34
C THR A 181 -5.40 -13.52 -7.58
N GLY A 182 -6.36 -12.72 -8.07
CA GLY A 182 -7.72 -12.65 -7.51
C GLY A 182 -8.43 -14.00 -7.51
N VAL A 183 -8.42 -14.72 -8.63
CA VAL A 183 -9.04 -16.06 -8.73
C VAL A 183 -8.34 -17.06 -7.81
N LYS A 184 -7.00 -17.09 -7.81
CA LYS A 184 -6.23 -17.97 -6.94
C LYS A 184 -6.53 -17.71 -5.46
N MET A 185 -6.59 -16.44 -5.05
CA MET A 185 -6.90 -16.02 -3.68
C MET A 185 -8.30 -16.47 -3.26
N PHE A 186 -9.30 -16.36 -4.14
CA PHE A 186 -10.66 -16.83 -3.89
C PHE A 186 -10.75 -18.34 -3.64
N PHE A 187 -9.97 -19.15 -4.37
CA PHE A 187 -10.00 -20.61 -4.26
C PHE A 187 -8.99 -21.20 -3.26
N SER A 188 -8.07 -20.38 -2.72
CA SER A 188 -7.10 -20.81 -1.70
C SER A 188 -7.79 -21.21 -0.38
N LYS A 189 -7.35 -22.29 0.25
CA LYS A 189 -7.87 -22.72 1.56
C LYS A 189 -7.12 -22.00 2.68
N GLU A 190 -7.78 -21.71 3.80
CA GLU A 190 -7.15 -21.10 4.99
C GLU A 190 -6.00 -21.95 5.57
N GLU A 191 -5.98 -23.26 5.35
CA GLU A 191 -4.87 -24.13 5.77
C GLU A 191 -3.57 -23.89 4.99
N ASP A 192 -3.66 -23.31 3.79
CA ASP A 192 -2.51 -22.98 2.94
C ASP A 192 -1.73 -21.76 3.49
N ASP A 193 -2.30 -21.00 4.43
CA ASP A 193 -1.70 -19.78 5.00
C ASP A 193 -0.76 -20.05 6.20
N LYS A 194 -0.51 -21.33 6.55
CA LYS A 194 0.41 -21.68 7.65
C LYS A 194 1.87 -21.43 7.26
N ILE A 195 2.51 -20.52 7.98
CA ILE A 195 3.93 -20.20 7.80
C ILE A 195 4.78 -21.13 8.65
N ASP A 196 5.70 -21.87 8.02
CA ASP A 196 6.75 -22.65 8.69
C ASP A 196 8.05 -21.82 8.76
N PRO A 197 8.44 -21.32 9.96
CA PRO A 197 9.64 -20.50 10.13
C PRO A 197 10.94 -21.19 9.69
N GLU A 198 11.09 -22.48 9.96
CA GLU A 198 12.34 -23.22 9.70
C GLU A 198 12.51 -23.49 8.21
N ASN A 199 11.40 -23.75 7.52
CA ASN A 199 11.41 -24.01 6.08
C ASN A 199 11.20 -22.78 5.20
N HIS A 200 10.98 -21.61 5.80
CA HIS A 200 10.65 -20.39 5.06
C HIS A 200 11.76 -20.04 4.04
N PRO A 201 11.43 -19.80 2.75
CA PRO A 201 12.41 -19.56 1.69
C PRO A 201 13.36 -18.40 2.00
N VAL A 202 12.81 -17.33 2.56
CA VAL A 202 13.57 -16.13 2.93
C VAL A 202 14.52 -16.40 4.10
N VAL A 203 14.11 -17.24 5.07
CA VAL A 203 14.99 -17.65 6.18
C VAL A 203 16.14 -18.51 5.65
N LYS A 204 15.86 -19.48 4.78
CA LYS A 204 16.89 -20.31 4.13
C LYS A 204 17.88 -19.48 3.32
N TRP A 205 17.39 -18.48 2.59
CA TRP A 205 18.24 -17.56 1.85
C TRP A 205 19.07 -16.67 2.78
N ALA A 206 18.46 -16.05 3.78
CA ALA A 206 19.15 -15.21 4.76
C ALA A 206 20.21 -16.00 5.55
N SER A 207 19.93 -17.27 5.88
CA SER A 207 20.87 -18.18 6.56
C SER A 207 22.13 -18.48 5.75
N LYS A 208 22.06 -18.37 4.41
CA LYS A 208 23.24 -18.55 3.53
C LYS A 208 24.13 -17.31 3.49
N ILE A 209 23.55 -16.13 3.74
CA ILE A 209 24.25 -14.83 3.63
C ILE A 209 24.72 -14.35 5.00
N PHE A 210 23.92 -14.56 6.03
CA PHE A 210 24.14 -14.04 7.37
C PHE A 210 24.40 -15.16 8.38
N SER A 211 25.28 -14.89 9.34
CA SER A 211 25.40 -15.72 10.54
C SER A 211 24.22 -15.45 11.48
N ILE A 212 23.36 -16.44 11.70
CA ILE A 212 22.14 -16.29 12.52
C ILE A 212 22.42 -16.68 13.96
N HIS A 213 22.02 -15.81 14.89
CA HIS A 213 21.94 -16.14 16.30
C HIS A 213 20.56 -16.77 16.57
N PRO A 214 20.47 -17.97 17.17
CA PRO A 214 19.21 -18.69 17.30
C PRO A 214 18.24 -18.11 18.35
N LYS A 215 18.66 -17.14 19.17
CA LYS A 215 17.82 -16.57 20.23
C LYS A 215 17.44 -15.12 19.96
N TYR A 216 16.29 -14.71 20.47
CA TYR A 216 15.91 -13.31 20.56
C TYR A 216 16.79 -12.59 21.59
N GLU A 217 17.31 -11.42 21.21
CA GLU A 217 18.18 -10.57 22.04
C GLU A 217 17.46 -9.24 22.31
N GLY A 218 16.26 -9.38 22.86
CA GLY A 218 15.30 -8.29 23.05
C GLY A 218 14.97 -7.57 21.75
N LYS A 219 15.15 -6.24 21.75
CA LYS A 219 14.84 -5.38 20.59
C LYS A 219 15.93 -5.34 19.53
N ASN A 220 17.09 -5.95 19.76
CA ASN A 220 18.25 -5.78 18.89
C ASN A 220 18.12 -6.63 17.64
N PHE A 221 18.28 -6.04 16.46
CA PHE A 221 18.33 -6.78 15.20
C PHE A 221 19.66 -7.52 14.99
N PHE A 222 20.74 -6.96 15.56
CA PHE A 222 22.09 -7.50 15.44
C PHE A 222 22.72 -7.61 16.82
N VAL A 223 23.49 -8.68 17.02
CA VAL A 223 24.29 -8.90 18.23
C VAL A 223 25.72 -9.27 17.88
N LYS A 224 26.65 -8.96 18.77
CA LYS A 224 28.07 -9.31 18.59
C LYS A 224 28.42 -10.44 19.54
N ILE A 225 28.64 -11.63 19.00
CA ILE A 225 29.03 -12.82 19.77
C ILE A 225 30.36 -13.30 19.21
N ASN A 226 31.35 -13.52 20.09
CA ASN A 226 32.71 -13.96 19.69
C ASN A 226 33.32 -13.09 18.57
N HIS A 227 33.15 -11.77 18.71
CA HIS A 227 33.63 -10.76 17.76
C HIS A 227 32.99 -10.77 16.36
N LYS A 228 32.09 -11.70 16.07
CA LYS A 228 31.29 -11.75 14.84
C LYS A 228 29.95 -11.05 15.05
N ARG A 229 29.52 -10.23 14.09
CA ARG A 229 28.16 -9.68 14.06
C ARG A 229 27.22 -10.77 13.55
N MET A 230 26.22 -11.09 14.35
CA MET A 230 25.19 -12.08 14.05
C MET A 230 23.84 -11.40 13.96
N VAL A 231 22.99 -11.95 13.09
CA VAL A 231 21.63 -11.51 12.86
C VAL A 231 20.69 -12.25 13.81
N THR A 232 19.79 -11.53 14.46
CA THR A 232 18.80 -12.12 15.37
C THR A 232 17.54 -12.56 14.62
N PRO A 233 16.69 -13.41 15.23
CA PRO A 233 15.41 -13.79 14.62
C PRO A 233 14.50 -12.57 14.35
N LEU A 234 14.59 -11.52 15.17
CA LEU A 234 13.81 -10.29 14.98
C LEU A 234 14.15 -9.58 13.66
N PHE A 235 15.40 -9.64 13.21
CA PHE A 235 15.79 -9.09 11.91
C PHE A 235 15.33 -9.99 10.76
N LEU A 236 15.35 -11.31 10.94
CA LEU A 236 14.78 -12.23 9.94
C LEU A 236 13.31 -11.95 9.74
N VAL A 237 12.56 -11.71 10.82
CA VAL A 237 11.15 -11.30 10.76
C VAL A 237 11.01 -9.99 9.98
N LEU A 238 11.80 -8.95 10.29
CA LEU A 238 11.77 -7.69 9.54
C LEU A 238 12.01 -7.93 8.04
N LEU A 239 13.02 -8.73 7.71
CA LEU A 239 13.37 -9.04 6.34
C LEU A 239 12.24 -9.80 5.63
N ILE A 240 11.59 -10.78 6.29
CA ILE A 240 10.41 -11.46 5.73
C ILE A 240 9.26 -10.49 5.49
N VAL A 241 8.98 -9.59 6.44
CA VAL A 241 7.93 -8.57 6.28
C VAL A 241 8.21 -7.67 5.08
N GLU A 242 9.46 -7.20 4.90
CA GLU A 242 9.85 -6.39 3.73
C GLU A 242 9.73 -7.17 2.41
N PHE A 243 10.19 -8.42 2.37
CA PHE A 243 10.02 -9.28 1.19
C PHE A 243 8.55 -9.55 0.88
N THR A 244 7.71 -9.68 1.90
CA THR A 244 6.28 -9.92 1.72
C THR A 244 5.60 -8.66 1.17
N ASP A 245 5.92 -7.47 1.69
CA ASP A 245 5.41 -6.21 1.09
C ASP A 245 5.85 -6.06 -0.37
N LEU A 246 7.08 -6.47 -0.69
CA LEU A 246 7.56 -6.50 -2.08
C LEU A 246 6.72 -7.42 -2.97
N LEU A 247 6.36 -8.61 -2.48
CA LEU A 247 5.49 -9.53 -3.19
C LEU A 247 4.09 -8.93 -3.39
N PHE A 248 3.53 -8.28 -2.37
CA PHE A 248 2.25 -7.59 -2.48
C PHE A 248 2.27 -6.39 -3.44
N ALA A 249 3.40 -5.68 -3.53
CA ALA A 249 3.58 -4.60 -4.49
C ALA A 249 3.47 -5.10 -5.95
N VAL A 250 3.71 -6.39 -6.22
CA VAL A 250 3.54 -6.98 -7.55
C VAL A 250 2.07 -7.01 -7.96
N ASP A 251 1.14 -7.15 -7.02
CA ASP A 251 -0.30 -7.03 -7.29
C ASP A 251 -0.76 -5.57 -7.22
N SER A 252 -0.35 -4.83 -6.19
CA SER A 252 -0.91 -3.49 -5.92
C SER A 252 -0.46 -2.45 -6.95
N ILE A 253 0.78 -2.53 -7.45
CA ILE A 253 1.33 -1.54 -8.41
C ILE A 253 0.62 -1.59 -9.77
N PRO A 254 0.43 -2.77 -10.39
CA PRO A 254 -0.49 -2.91 -11.52
C PRO A 254 -1.87 -2.30 -11.27
N ALA A 255 -2.44 -2.54 -10.10
CA ALA A 255 -3.80 -2.12 -9.77
C ALA A 255 -3.92 -0.59 -9.70
N ILE A 256 -2.98 0.07 -9.04
CA ILE A 256 -2.94 1.55 -8.99
C ILE A 256 -2.65 2.17 -10.36
N PHE A 257 -1.80 1.54 -11.17
CA PHE A 257 -1.59 2.01 -12.55
C PHE A 257 -2.84 1.84 -13.43
N ALA A 258 -3.84 1.05 -13.03
CA ALA A 258 -5.14 1.01 -13.72
C ALA A 258 -6.05 2.21 -13.36
N VAL A 259 -5.66 3.04 -12.39
CA VAL A 259 -6.34 4.29 -12.01
C VAL A 259 -5.69 5.49 -12.67
N THR A 260 -4.36 5.61 -12.58
CA THR A 260 -3.60 6.72 -13.14
C THR A 260 -2.26 6.24 -13.67
N LYS A 261 -1.73 6.89 -14.71
CA LYS A 261 -0.36 6.63 -15.20
C LYS A 261 0.65 7.66 -14.71
N ASP A 262 0.22 8.61 -13.88
CA ASP A 262 1.10 9.56 -13.23
C ASP A 262 1.84 8.88 -12.06
N PRO A 263 3.15 8.58 -12.19
CA PRO A 263 3.90 7.90 -11.13
C PRO A 263 3.97 8.70 -9.82
N TYR A 264 3.81 10.02 -9.86
CA TYR A 264 3.85 10.85 -8.66
C TYR A 264 2.57 10.68 -7.84
N ILE A 265 1.41 10.66 -8.50
CA ILE A 265 0.13 10.38 -7.82
C ILE A 265 0.07 8.95 -7.30
N VAL A 266 0.59 7.99 -8.07
CA VAL A 266 0.80 6.62 -7.59
C VAL A 266 1.66 6.63 -6.33
N PHE A 267 2.80 7.32 -6.35
CA PHE A 267 3.72 7.39 -5.22
C PHE A 267 3.12 8.04 -3.97
N PHE A 268 2.46 9.19 -4.10
CA PHE A 268 1.86 9.90 -2.97
C PHE A 268 0.74 9.08 -2.32
N SER A 269 -0.18 8.55 -3.12
CA SER A 269 -1.29 7.73 -2.61
C SER A 269 -0.78 6.51 -1.85
N ASN A 270 0.29 5.89 -2.35
CA ASN A 270 0.90 4.73 -1.76
C ASN A 270 1.58 5.01 -0.41
N ILE A 271 2.33 6.11 -0.31
CA ILE A 271 2.96 6.52 0.96
C ILE A 271 1.92 6.81 2.03
N PHE A 272 0.87 7.57 1.71
CA PHE A 272 -0.21 7.84 2.66
C PHE A 272 -0.86 6.53 3.15
N ALA A 273 -1.04 5.55 2.26
CA ALA A 273 -1.57 4.24 2.63
C ALA A 273 -0.61 3.49 3.59
N ILE A 274 0.68 3.39 3.26
CA ILE A 274 1.68 2.69 4.08
C ILE A 274 1.86 3.36 5.46
N MET A 275 1.85 4.69 5.54
CA MET A 275 1.97 5.37 6.83
C MET A 275 0.81 5.04 7.78
N GLY A 276 -0.39 4.79 7.22
CA GLY A 276 -1.55 4.31 7.97
C GLY A 276 -1.41 2.88 8.50
N LEU A 277 -0.56 2.05 7.88
CA LEU A 277 -0.42 0.61 8.16
C LEU A 277 -0.13 0.33 9.62
N ARG A 278 0.75 1.10 10.27
CA ARG A 278 1.08 0.86 11.69
C ARG A 278 -0.14 1.02 12.60
N SER A 279 -0.92 2.09 12.39
CA SER A 279 -2.14 2.33 13.16
C SER A 279 -3.19 1.24 12.90
N MET A 280 -3.33 0.85 11.64
CA MET A 280 -4.23 -0.22 11.20
C MET A 280 -3.84 -1.57 11.77
N PHE A 281 -2.56 -1.89 11.83
CA PHE A 281 -2.06 -3.14 12.40
C PHE A 281 -2.54 -3.29 13.85
N PHE A 282 -2.32 -2.29 14.70
CA PHE A 282 -2.73 -2.35 16.11
C PHE A 282 -4.24 -2.28 16.31
N LEU A 283 -4.97 -1.65 15.38
CA LEU A 283 -6.44 -1.71 15.34
C LEU A 283 -6.93 -3.12 15.01
N LEU A 284 -6.34 -3.75 14.00
CA LEU A 284 -6.84 -4.97 13.41
C LEU A 284 -6.39 -6.23 14.15
N VAL A 285 -5.17 -6.29 14.70
CA VAL A 285 -4.62 -7.50 15.34
C VAL A 285 -5.58 -8.12 16.39
N ASN A 286 -6.37 -7.29 17.08
CA ASN A 286 -7.31 -7.73 18.11
C ASN A 286 -8.72 -8.11 17.59
N ILE A 287 -9.04 -7.76 16.35
CA ILE A 287 -10.37 -7.96 15.74
C ILE A 287 -10.29 -8.70 14.40
N ILE A 288 -9.09 -9.14 14.01
CA ILE A 288 -8.77 -9.74 12.72
C ILE A 288 -9.65 -10.96 12.42
N HIS A 289 -9.96 -11.76 13.45
CA HIS A 289 -10.84 -12.92 13.36
C HIS A 289 -12.31 -12.57 13.03
N LYS A 290 -12.72 -11.31 13.17
CA LYS A 290 -14.06 -10.84 12.82
C LYS A 290 -14.22 -10.53 11.34
N PHE A 291 -13.13 -10.40 10.57
CA PHE A 291 -13.14 -9.95 9.17
C PHE A 291 -12.87 -11.09 8.18
N HIS A 292 -13.57 -12.22 8.33
CA HIS A 292 -13.26 -13.42 7.54
C HIS A 292 -13.58 -13.28 6.04
N TYR A 293 -14.56 -12.45 5.63
CA TYR A 293 -14.84 -12.19 4.21
C TYR A 293 -13.90 -11.16 3.59
N LEU A 294 -12.97 -10.58 4.34
CA LEU A 294 -12.09 -9.55 3.78
C LEU A 294 -11.14 -10.14 2.72
N LYS A 295 -10.61 -11.36 2.94
CA LYS A 295 -9.83 -12.11 1.94
C LYS A 295 -10.64 -12.30 0.65
N THR A 296 -11.92 -12.63 0.77
CA THR A 296 -12.84 -12.77 -0.37
C THR A 296 -13.08 -11.44 -1.08
N GLY A 297 -13.30 -10.35 -0.33
CA GLY A 297 -13.47 -9.01 -0.88
C GLY A 297 -12.27 -8.55 -1.70
N LEU A 298 -11.06 -8.77 -1.18
CA LEU A 298 -9.82 -8.44 -1.85
C LEU A 298 -9.63 -9.27 -3.13
N ALA A 299 -9.98 -10.56 -3.11
CA ALA A 299 -9.96 -11.40 -4.31
C ALA A 299 -10.86 -10.84 -5.42
N PHE A 300 -12.09 -10.42 -5.09
CA PHE A 300 -12.99 -9.76 -6.04
C PHE A 300 -12.47 -8.41 -6.52
N LEU A 301 -11.86 -7.62 -5.63
CA LEU A 301 -11.24 -6.34 -5.96
C LEU A 301 -10.11 -6.52 -6.98
N LEU A 302 -9.18 -7.46 -6.75
CA LEU A 302 -8.08 -7.76 -7.67
C LEU A 302 -8.59 -8.24 -9.03
N ALA A 303 -9.56 -9.17 -9.04
CA ALA A 303 -10.15 -9.66 -10.27
C ALA A 303 -10.86 -8.54 -11.05
N PHE A 304 -11.61 -7.67 -10.36
CA PHE A 304 -12.27 -6.52 -10.97
C PHE A 304 -11.25 -5.56 -11.61
N ILE A 305 -10.20 -5.19 -10.89
CA ILE A 305 -9.18 -4.27 -11.41
C ILE A 305 -8.44 -4.91 -12.58
N GLY A 306 -8.12 -6.21 -12.51
CA GLY A 306 -7.51 -6.94 -13.61
C GLY A 306 -8.37 -6.98 -14.87
N VAL A 307 -9.69 -7.25 -14.73
CA VAL A 307 -10.64 -7.20 -15.85
C VAL A 307 -10.75 -5.78 -16.42
N LYS A 308 -10.81 -4.76 -15.56
CA LYS A 308 -10.80 -3.35 -16.00
C LYS A 308 -9.57 -3.04 -16.85
N MET A 309 -8.41 -3.50 -16.41
CA MET A 309 -7.13 -3.27 -17.08
C MET A 309 -7.05 -3.97 -18.45
N LEU A 310 -7.53 -5.21 -18.52
CA LEU A 310 -7.65 -5.96 -19.78
C LEU A 310 -8.65 -5.29 -20.75
N GLY A 311 -9.75 -4.75 -20.21
CA GLY A 311 -10.83 -4.12 -20.96
C GLY A 311 -10.67 -2.62 -21.18
N HIS A 312 -9.50 -2.01 -20.92
CA HIS A 312 -9.33 -0.55 -20.90
C HIS A 312 -9.85 0.14 -22.17
N THR A 313 -9.59 -0.44 -23.36
CA THR A 313 -10.07 0.11 -24.65
C THR A 313 -11.58 0.08 -24.83
N TYR A 314 -12.28 -0.90 -24.26
CA TYR A 314 -13.74 -1.03 -24.35
C TYR A 314 -14.43 -0.16 -23.31
N LEU A 315 -13.90 -0.12 -22.10
CA LEU A 315 -14.44 0.63 -20.97
C LEU A 315 -14.36 2.15 -21.20
N GLU A 316 -13.27 2.63 -21.81
CA GLU A 316 -13.15 4.04 -22.22
C GLU A 316 -14.23 4.44 -23.24
N LYS A 317 -14.54 3.56 -24.21
CA LYS A 317 -15.61 3.80 -25.19
C LYS A 317 -17.01 3.84 -24.56
N TRP A 318 -17.20 3.13 -23.45
CA TRP A 318 -18.46 3.12 -22.70
C TRP A 318 -18.57 4.27 -21.68
N GLY A 319 -17.54 5.12 -21.57
CA GLY A 319 -17.53 6.25 -20.64
C GLY A 319 -17.29 5.85 -19.19
N PHE A 320 -16.64 4.71 -18.94
CA PHE A 320 -16.31 4.27 -17.59
C PHE A 320 -15.18 5.13 -17.01
N THR A 321 -15.49 5.96 -16.02
CA THR A 321 -14.54 6.90 -15.41
C THR A 321 -13.92 6.36 -14.11
N THR A 322 -12.92 7.07 -13.61
CA THR A 322 -12.28 6.81 -12.31
C THR A 322 -13.28 6.84 -11.15
N GLU A 323 -14.30 7.71 -11.20
CA GLU A 323 -15.37 7.78 -10.20
C GLU A 323 -16.15 6.46 -10.10
N HIS A 324 -16.48 5.85 -11.24
CA HIS A 324 -17.14 4.54 -11.26
C HIS A 324 -16.25 3.45 -10.65
N SER A 325 -14.94 3.50 -10.91
CA SER A 325 -13.98 2.58 -10.29
C SER A 325 -14.01 2.73 -8.77
N LEU A 326 -13.94 3.97 -8.27
CA LEU A 326 -13.95 4.27 -6.85
C LEU A 326 -15.22 3.74 -6.17
N ILE A 327 -16.39 3.94 -6.78
CA ILE A 327 -17.67 3.44 -6.23
C ILE A 327 -17.67 1.92 -6.14
N VAL A 328 -17.23 1.22 -7.19
CA VAL A 328 -17.17 -0.26 -7.19
C VAL A 328 -16.21 -0.77 -6.12
N ILE A 329 -15.01 -0.19 -6.04
CA ILE A 329 -14.00 -0.56 -5.04
C ILE A 329 -14.54 -0.35 -3.62
N LEU A 330 -15.08 0.83 -3.32
CA LEU A 330 -15.68 1.10 -2.01
C LEU A 330 -16.84 0.15 -1.69
N SER A 331 -17.67 -0.17 -2.69
CA SER A 331 -18.79 -1.10 -2.51
C SER A 331 -18.30 -2.50 -2.14
N ILE A 332 -17.30 -3.04 -2.84
CA ILE A 332 -16.71 -4.35 -2.54
C ILE A 332 -16.18 -4.38 -1.10
N LEU A 333 -15.45 -3.33 -0.70
CA LEU A 333 -14.85 -3.25 0.65
C LEU A 333 -15.92 -3.13 1.74
N VAL A 334 -16.89 -2.23 1.57
CA VAL A 334 -17.97 -2.04 2.54
C VAL A 334 -18.81 -3.32 2.67
N ILE A 335 -19.18 -3.96 1.56
CA ILE A 335 -19.94 -5.22 1.58
C ILE A 335 -19.14 -6.29 2.32
N SER A 336 -17.84 -6.42 2.07
CA SER A 336 -16.98 -7.43 2.71
C SER A 336 -16.86 -7.22 4.22
N ILE A 337 -16.71 -5.97 4.65
CA ILE A 337 -16.66 -5.59 6.07
C ILE A 337 -18.02 -5.85 6.73
N VAL A 338 -19.11 -5.35 6.15
CA VAL A 338 -20.46 -5.48 6.70
C VAL A 338 -20.88 -6.95 6.76
N ALA A 339 -20.62 -7.74 5.71
CA ALA A 339 -20.91 -9.17 5.69
C ALA A 339 -20.12 -9.92 6.78
N SER A 340 -18.86 -9.55 7.00
CA SER A 340 -18.04 -10.18 8.05
C SER A 340 -18.59 -9.89 9.46
N LEU A 341 -19.09 -8.67 9.68
CA LEU A 341 -19.70 -8.28 10.95
C LEU A 341 -21.10 -8.87 11.16
N ALA A 342 -21.90 -8.98 10.09
CA ALA A 342 -23.25 -9.53 10.13
C ALA A 342 -23.28 -11.06 10.25
N PHE A 343 -22.30 -11.75 9.65
CA PHE A 343 -22.18 -13.21 9.65
C PHE A 343 -20.86 -13.67 10.26
N PRO A 344 -20.67 -13.51 11.59
CA PRO A 344 -19.45 -13.91 12.25
C PRO A 344 -19.26 -15.43 12.20
N LYS A 345 -18.04 -15.89 11.92
CA LYS A 345 -17.67 -17.30 11.95
C LYS A 345 -17.84 -17.81 13.39
N LYS A 346 -18.62 -18.88 13.59
CA LYS A 346 -18.76 -19.51 14.92
C LYS A 346 -17.38 -19.96 15.38
N VAL A 347 -16.88 -19.35 16.45
CA VAL A 347 -15.69 -19.83 17.14
C VAL A 347 -16.05 -21.19 17.72
N ASN A 348 -15.57 -22.26 17.09
CA ASN A 348 -15.62 -23.58 17.72
C ASN A 348 -14.70 -23.49 18.94
N HIS A 349 -15.28 -23.28 20.12
CA HIS A 349 -14.59 -23.56 21.37
C HIS A 349 -14.18 -25.03 21.31
N ILE A 350 -12.88 -25.26 21.09
CA ILE A 350 -12.26 -26.53 21.43
C ILE A 350 -12.51 -26.66 22.94
N LYS A 351 -13.43 -27.55 23.31
CA LYS A 351 -13.65 -27.94 24.69
C LYS A 351 -12.39 -28.69 25.14
N ASN A 352 -11.68 -28.06 26.07
CA ASN A 352 -10.67 -28.55 27.01
C ASN A 352 -9.36 -29.10 26.42
#